data_AF-A0AAW7V9I6-F1
#
_entry.id   AF-A0AAW7V9I6-F1
#
_cell.length_a   1.000
_cell.length_b   1.000
_cell.length_c   1.000
_cell.angle_alpha   90.00
_cell.angle_beta   90.00
_cell.angle_gamma   90.00
#
_symmetry.space_group_name_H-M   'P 1'
#
loop_
_entity.id
_entity.type
_entity.pdbx_description
1 polymer ?
#
loop_
_entity_poly.entity_id
_entity_poly.type
_entity_poly.pdbx_seq_one_letter_code
_entity_poly.pdbx_strand_id
1 'polypeptide(L)'
;MNTKLLAYLNNELHGVWVDSENRNIHIILKSSLPIIKSVWSGAPIHFLVGLSTKNILVIGMLIEDNVDNPFLLAYPPREADEIKGLDLLLSGAYDGILLSFFDSHTMRVMDLKIKVSENLPCECLKKFCANSYSLNSGFREGNEAMDEFCNNALTGNEKIISLPLSVIDKKSYLASVHEPNDTVLTYEFSVSENGSEGYEQEALIYHALRQVFSPEEVFFSPDIIEGNKKRELVDILIVENDYVLSIQSKASSLIEMGLKSHEKLCSMYKKKALQGIDQVKGVIPILNNDVVINYDGRECLIKRRKGIYHLVIISDLVLEKEGAEKIYNEISNLKESKGAKVLVMSLEGLVNFIRLSRLNKRMFWAMLEAKYKFSIKNRTILIRDIDSSQENNLPLLATDQYLSLLRGTGKLK
;
A
#
# COMPACT_ATOMS: atom_id res chain seq x y z
N MET A 1 -2.26 -2.02 23.19
CA MET A 1 -1.25 -2.07 22.12
C MET A 1 0.01 -1.38 22.62
N ASN A 2 1.15 -2.09 22.64
CA ASN A 2 2.43 -1.58 23.14
C ASN A 2 2.88 -0.31 22.37
N THR A 3 3.48 0.67 23.05
CA THR A 3 3.97 1.93 22.45
C THR A 3 4.99 1.71 21.32
N LYS A 4 5.78 0.64 21.38
CA LYS A 4 6.74 0.30 20.32
C LYS A 4 6.08 -0.22 19.05
N LEU A 5 5.05 -1.04 19.20
CA LEU A 5 4.25 -1.56 18.09
C LEU A 5 3.53 -0.43 17.34
N LEU A 6 3.04 0.59 18.06
CA LEU A 6 2.52 1.81 17.44
C LEU A 6 3.59 2.55 16.63
N ALA A 7 4.84 2.59 17.09
CA ALA A 7 5.93 3.17 16.32
C ALA A 7 6.21 2.39 15.03
N TYR A 8 6.21 1.05 15.06
CA TYR A 8 6.35 0.24 13.85
C TYR A 8 5.18 0.46 12.89
N LEU A 9 3.95 0.41 13.39
CA LEU A 9 2.75 0.66 12.59
C LEU A 9 2.77 2.04 11.93
N ASN A 10 3.33 3.07 12.57
CA ASN A 10 3.41 4.40 11.97
C ASN A 10 4.50 4.54 10.90
N ASN A 11 5.63 3.84 11.07
CA ASN A 11 6.81 4.01 10.24
C ASN A 11 6.90 3.02 9.08
N GLU A 12 6.37 1.81 9.23
CA GLU A 12 6.46 0.76 8.23
C GLU A 12 5.25 0.79 7.29
N LEU A 13 5.49 0.55 5.99
CA LEU A 13 4.42 0.54 5.00
C LEU A 13 3.57 -0.73 5.11
N HIS A 14 4.24 -1.86 5.35
CA HIS A 14 3.67 -3.18 5.55
C HIS A 14 4.36 -3.85 6.73
N GLY A 15 3.64 -4.69 7.45
CA GLY A 15 4.26 -5.52 8.49
C GLY A 15 3.33 -6.58 9.02
N VAL A 16 3.92 -7.61 9.60
CA VAL A 16 3.23 -8.60 10.42
C VAL A 16 3.89 -8.63 11.79
N TRP A 17 3.08 -8.55 12.83
CA TRP A 17 3.53 -8.59 14.22
C TRP A 17 2.63 -9.49 15.02
N VAL A 18 3.16 -9.99 16.14
CA VAL A 18 2.40 -10.74 17.13
C VAL A 18 2.52 -10.01 18.46
N ASP A 19 1.43 -9.89 19.19
CA ASP A 19 1.39 -9.38 20.55
C ASP A 19 0.51 -10.31 21.39
N SER A 20 0.63 -10.24 22.71
CA SER A 20 -0.25 -11.00 23.60
C SER A 20 -0.62 -10.21 24.84
N GLU A 21 -1.89 -10.26 25.20
CA GLU A 21 -2.41 -9.71 26.44
C GLU A 21 -3.03 -10.85 27.25
N ASN A 22 -2.41 -11.19 28.38
CA ASN A 22 -2.71 -12.39 29.17
C ASN A 22 -2.56 -13.66 28.31
N ARG A 23 -3.67 -14.37 28.06
CA ARG A 23 -3.75 -15.57 27.21
C ARG A 23 -4.39 -15.29 25.86
N ASN A 24 -4.65 -14.03 25.51
CA ASN A 24 -5.19 -13.65 24.21
C ASN A 24 -4.05 -13.24 23.27
N ILE A 25 -4.07 -13.77 22.05
CA ILE A 25 -3.07 -13.48 21.02
C ILE A 25 -3.66 -12.43 20.08
N HIS A 26 -2.83 -11.44 19.75
CA HIS A 26 -3.10 -10.41 18.77
C HIS A 26 -2.12 -10.56 17.62
N ILE A 27 -2.59 -11.00 16.46
CA ILE A 27 -1.81 -10.93 15.22
C ILE A 27 -2.19 -9.62 14.54
N ILE A 28 -1.20 -8.86 14.11
CA ILE A 28 -1.42 -7.55 13.50
C ILE A 28 -0.81 -7.58 12.11
N LEU A 29 -1.61 -7.24 11.11
CA LEU A 29 -1.18 -7.14 9.73
C LEU A 29 -1.41 -5.72 9.24
N LYS A 30 -0.34 -5.06 8.77
CA LYS A 30 -0.46 -3.83 7.99
C LYS A 30 -0.22 -4.16 6.52
N SER A 31 -1.20 -3.86 5.68
CA SER A 31 -1.13 -4.16 4.24
C SER A 31 -1.96 -3.18 3.40
N SER A 32 -1.84 -3.29 2.07
CA SER A 32 -2.61 -2.47 1.14
C SER A 32 -4.10 -2.85 1.16
N LEU A 33 -4.98 -1.87 0.95
CA LEU A 33 -6.43 -2.09 0.90
C LEU A 33 -6.86 -3.23 -0.03
N PRO A 34 -6.26 -3.41 -1.24
CA PRO A 34 -6.54 -4.56 -2.08
C PRO A 34 -6.39 -5.92 -1.39
N ILE A 35 -5.30 -6.11 -0.64
CA ILE A 35 -5.04 -7.35 0.09
C ILE A 35 -6.06 -7.53 1.22
N ILE A 36 -6.34 -6.46 1.98
CA ILE A 36 -7.34 -6.52 3.06
C ILE A 36 -8.74 -6.83 2.50
N LYS A 37 -9.12 -6.23 1.37
CA LYS A 37 -10.40 -6.47 0.68
C LYS A 37 -10.50 -7.90 0.15
N SER A 38 -9.39 -8.51 -0.29
CA SER A 38 -9.36 -9.92 -0.68
C SER A 38 -9.71 -10.85 0.49
N VAL A 39 -9.15 -10.57 1.68
CA VAL A 39 -9.45 -11.30 2.92
C VAL A 39 -10.91 -11.11 3.32
N TRP A 40 -11.42 -9.88 3.25
CA TRP A 40 -12.85 -9.61 3.52
C TRP A 40 -13.79 -10.44 2.63
N SER A 41 -13.35 -10.65 1.39
CA SER A 41 -14.03 -11.44 0.36
C SER A 41 -13.82 -12.96 0.49
N GLY A 42 -13.08 -13.41 1.52
CA GLY A 42 -12.88 -14.82 1.83
C GLY A 42 -11.60 -15.45 1.31
N ALA A 43 -10.58 -14.65 0.94
CA ALA A 43 -9.26 -15.19 0.62
C ALA A 43 -8.72 -16.05 1.79
N PRO A 44 -8.24 -17.28 1.52
CA PRO A 44 -7.53 -18.09 2.50
C PRO A 44 -6.32 -17.36 3.09
N ILE A 45 -6.09 -17.58 4.39
CA ILE A 45 -5.03 -16.94 5.16
C ILE A 45 -4.21 -18.00 5.89
N HIS A 46 -2.89 -17.91 5.79
CA HIS A 46 -1.96 -18.78 6.52
C HIS A 46 -0.96 -17.93 7.30
N PHE A 47 -0.86 -18.21 8.60
CA PHE A 47 0.24 -17.68 9.40
C PHE A 47 1.44 -18.60 9.27
N LEU A 48 2.58 -18.06 8.86
CA LEU A 48 3.79 -18.82 8.59
C LEU A 48 4.82 -18.58 9.70
N VAL A 49 5.54 -19.63 10.09
CA VAL A 49 6.63 -19.56 11.07
C VAL A 49 7.79 -20.41 10.60
N GLY A 50 9.01 -19.89 10.64
CA GLY A 50 10.17 -20.59 10.11
C GLY A 50 11.47 -20.05 10.66
N LEU A 51 12.54 -20.83 10.49
CA LEU A 51 13.90 -20.42 10.80
C LEU A 51 14.68 -20.26 9.49
N SER A 52 15.45 -19.18 9.39
CA SER A 52 16.47 -19.06 8.34
C SER A 52 17.62 -20.03 8.58
N THR A 53 18.49 -20.20 7.59
CA THR A 53 19.75 -20.95 7.72
C THR A 53 20.66 -20.45 8.84
N LYS A 54 20.51 -19.19 9.26
CA LYS A 54 21.25 -18.57 10.37
C LYS A 54 20.53 -18.70 11.72
N ASN A 55 19.48 -19.54 11.81
CA ASN A 55 18.63 -19.70 13.00
C ASN A 55 17.93 -18.39 13.44
N ILE A 56 17.68 -17.48 12.51
CA ILE A 56 16.86 -16.29 12.76
C ILE A 56 15.40 -16.69 12.57
N LEU A 57 14.58 -16.38 13.56
CA LEU A 57 13.14 -16.60 13.49
C LEU A 57 12.49 -15.60 12.55
N VAL A 58 11.64 -16.10 11.67
CA VAL A 58 10.84 -15.30 10.74
C VAL A 58 9.40 -15.75 10.83
N ILE A 59 8.50 -14.78 10.99
CA ILE A 59 7.06 -14.98 10.88
C ILE A 59 6.56 -14.41 9.56
N GLY A 60 5.45 -14.91 9.07
CA GLY A 60 4.86 -14.42 7.84
C GLY A 60 3.35 -14.55 7.81
N MET A 61 2.76 -13.84 6.86
CA MET A 61 1.37 -13.95 6.49
C MET A 61 1.30 -14.22 5.00
N LEU A 62 0.67 -15.33 4.64
CA LEU A 62 0.33 -15.66 3.26
C LEU A 62 -1.18 -15.49 3.09
N ILE A 63 -1.56 -14.72 2.08
CA ILE A 63 -2.95 -14.46 1.72
C ILE A 63 -3.12 -14.88 0.26
N GLU A 64 -4.06 -15.79 0.01
CA GLU A 64 -4.42 -16.21 -1.35
C GLU A 64 -5.35 -15.18 -2.01
N ASP A 65 -4.87 -13.94 -2.11
CA ASP A 65 -5.57 -12.78 -2.67
C ASP A 65 -5.82 -12.92 -4.18
N ASN A 66 -5.04 -13.78 -4.83
CA ASN A 66 -5.19 -14.16 -6.22
C ASN A 66 -4.87 -15.65 -6.41
N VAL A 67 -5.37 -16.21 -7.51
CA VAL A 67 -5.47 -17.68 -7.70
C VAL A 67 -4.12 -18.37 -7.91
N ASP A 68 -3.10 -17.64 -8.34
CA ASP A 68 -1.86 -18.20 -8.89
C ASP A 68 -0.56 -17.49 -8.44
N ASN A 69 -0.65 -16.44 -7.62
CA ASN A 69 0.48 -15.62 -7.15
C ASN A 69 0.17 -14.95 -5.79
N PRO A 70 -0.04 -15.73 -4.72
CA PRO A 70 -0.53 -15.23 -3.44
C PRO A 70 0.39 -14.16 -2.83
N PHE A 71 -0.21 -13.21 -2.12
CA PHE A 71 0.50 -12.22 -1.33
C PHE A 71 1.21 -12.89 -0.15
N LEU A 72 2.53 -12.68 -0.06
CA LEU A 72 3.36 -13.14 1.03
C LEU A 72 4.07 -11.95 1.67
N LEU A 73 3.91 -11.82 2.98
CA LEU A 73 4.65 -10.88 3.80
C LEU A 73 5.39 -11.65 4.90
N ALA A 74 6.65 -11.30 5.16
CA ALA A 74 7.41 -11.94 6.22
C ALA A 74 8.26 -10.92 6.96
N TYR A 75 8.44 -11.10 8.26
CA TYR A 75 9.29 -10.27 9.09
C TYR A 75 9.92 -11.09 10.22
N PRO A 76 11.21 -10.85 10.55
CA PRO A 76 11.77 -11.35 11.79
C PRO A 76 11.18 -10.58 12.98
N PRO A 77 10.69 -11.26 14.03
CA PRO A 77 10.30 -10.60 15.27
C PRO A 77 11.47 -9.80 15.86
N ARG A 78 11.18 -8.62 16.40
CA ARG A 78 12.19 -7.66 16.91
C ARG A 78 12.10 -7.46 18.42
N GLU A 79 10.93 -7.70 19.00
CA GLU A 79 10.67 -7.46 20.41
C GLU A 79 10.38 -8.76 21.18
N ALA A 80 10.73 -8.77 22.47
CA ALA A 80 10.49 -9.92 23.35
C ALA A 80 8.99 -10.25 23.51
N ASP A 81 8.13 -9.21 23.45
CA ASP A 81 6.67 -9.40 23.51
C ASP A 81 6.14 -10.17 22.29
N GLU A 82 6.75 -9.98 21.11
CA GLU A 82 6.37 -10.73 19.90
C GLU A 82 6.73 -12.21 20.05
N ILE A 83 7.91 -12.49 20.60
CA ILE A 83 8.35 -13.85 20.91
C ILE A 83 7.40 -14.51 21.91
N LYS A 84 7.05 -13.80 22.99
CA LYS A 84 6.10 -14.31 23.99
C LYS A 84 4.75 -14.65 23.39
N GLY A 85 4.21 -13.76 22.54
CA GLY A 85 2.93 -14.00 21.87
C GLY A 85 3.00 -15.18 20.89
N LEU A 86 4.13 -15.34 20.20
CA LEU A 86 4.37 -16.46 19.31
C LEU A 86 4.53 -17.79 20.06
N ASP A 87 5.27 -17.83 21.16
CA ASP A 87 5.39 -19.03 22.02
C ASP A 87 4.02 -19.44 22.58
N LEU A 88 3.19 -18.47 22.96
CA LEU A 88 1.82 -18.73 23.39
C LEU A 88 0.97 -19.34 22.25
N LEU A 89 1.06 -18.77 21.05
CA LEU A 89 0.39 -19.28 19.84
C LEU A 89 0.81 -20.71 19.52
N LEU A 90 2.11 -20.96 19.49
CA LEU A 90 2.70 -22.24 19.14
C LEU A 90 2.42 -23.30 20.21
N SER A 91 2.49 -22.97 21.50
CA SER A 91 2.17 -23.91 22.58
C SER A 91 0.69 -24.31 22.64
N GLY A 92 -0.20 -23.56 21.98
CA GLY A 92 -1.64 -23.77 22.09
C GLY A 92 -2.24 -23.28 23.42
N ALA A 93 -1.45 -22.62 24.27
CA ALA A 93 -1.85 -22.21 25.62
C ALA A 93 -2.58 -20.86 25.65
N TYR A 94 -3.44 -20.58 24.67
CA TYR A 94 -4.18 -19.33 24.53
C TYR A 94 -5.70 -19.53 24.67
N ASP A 95 -6.41 -18.44 24.91
CA ASP A 95 -7.87 -18.42 25.06
C ASP A 95 -8.58 -17.95 23.77
N GLY A 96 -7.89 -17.17 22.94
CA GLY A 96 -8.40 -16.69 21.66
C GLY A 96 -7.33 -15.99 20.82
N ILE A 97 -7.61 -15.86 19.53
CA ILE A 97 -6.75 -15.16 18.57
C ILE A 97 -7.57 -14.09 17.85
N LEU A 98 -7.08 -12.86 17.91
CA LEU A 98 -7.60 -11.73 17.15
C LEU A 98 -6.58 -11.34 16.07
N LEU A 99 -6.99 -11.35 14.81
CA LEU A 99 -6.20 -10.82 13.71
C LEU A 99 -6.73 -9.43 13.33
N SER A 100 -5.91 -8.40 13.51
CA SER A 100 -6.25 -7.00 13.23
C SER A 100 -5.52 -6.49 12.00
N PHE A 101 -6.27 -5.89 11.08
CA PHE A 101 -5.79 -5.32 9.84
C PHE A 101 -5.72 -3.80 9.91
N PHE A 102 -4.54 -3.28 9.55
CA PHE A 102 -4.26 -1.87 9.37
C PHE A 102 -3.98 -1.60 7.89
N ASP A 103 -4.49 -0.50 7.38
CA ASP A 103 -4.21 -0.08 6.01
C ASP A 103 -2.85 0.65 5.90
N SER A 104 -2.44 1.01 4.69
CA SER A 104 -1.19 1.75 4.46
C SER A 104 -1.15 3.11 5.18
N HIS A 105 -2.30 3.71 5.54
CA HIS A 105 -2.42 4.95 6.33
C HIS A 105 -2.37 4.71 7.85
N THR A 106 -2.18 3.47 8.30
CA THR A 106 -2.15 3.09 9.72
C THR A 106 -3.53 3.15 10.40
N MET A 107 -4.61 3.07 9.61
CA MET A 107 -5.97 2.98 10.14
C MET A 107 -6.35 1.52 10.34
N ARG A 108 -6.90 1.18 11.51
CA ARG A 108 -7.48 -0.15 11.75
C ARG A 108 -8.79 -0.25 10.99
N VAL A 109 -8.86 -1.15 10.01
CA VAL A 109 -10.00 -1.26 9.08
C VAL A 109 -10.81 -2.53 9.27
N MET A 110 -10.20 -3.61 9.78
CA MET A 110 -10.84 -4.90 9.94
C MET A 110 -10.24 -5.69 11.10
N ASP A 111 -11.09 -6.42 11.82
CA ASP A 111 -10.71 -7.46 12.76
C ASP A 111 -11.36 -8.79 12.39
N LEU A 112 -10.60 -9.86 12.56
CA LEU A 112 -11.07 -11.23 12.45
C LEU A 112 -10.83 -11.95 13.77
N LYS A 113 -11.87 -12.56 14.33
CA LYS A 113 -11.67 -13.62 15.33
C LYS A 113 -11.36 -14.89 14.57
N ILE A 114 -10.24 -15.52 14.88
CA ILE A 114 -9.74 -16.66 14.12
C ILE A 114 -9.41 -17.84 15.03
N LYS A 115 -9.27 -19.02 14.42
CA LYS A 115 -8.65 -20.20 15.02
C LYS A 115 -7.65 -20.81 14.06
N VAL A 116 -6.64 -21.50 14.59
CA VAL A 116 -5.80 -22.37 13.78
C VAL A 116 -6.63 -23.61 13.40
N SER A 117 -6.72 -23.88 12.10
CA SER A 117 -7.66 -24.87 11.54
C SER A 117 -7.26 -26.32 11.83
N GLU A 118 -5.98 -26.55 12.09
CA GLU A 118 -5.39 -27.87 12.31
C GLU A 118 -4.70 -27.94 13.67
N ASN A 119 -4.75 -29.11 14.31
CA ASN A 119 -3.94 -29.37 15.49
C ASN A 119 -2.47 -29.39 15.07
N LEU A 120 -1.71 -28.39 15.53
CA LEU A 120 -0.26 -28.33 15.37
C LEU A 120 0.38 -29.67 15.79
N PRO A 121 1.15 -30.33 14.91
CA PRO A 121 1.90 -31.51 15.30
C PRO A 121 2.86 -31.17 16.44
N CYS A 122 2.76 -31.91 17.55
CA CYS A 122 3.56 -31.70 18.75
C CYS A 122 5.08 -31.68 18.48
N GLU A 123 5.54 -32.39 17.45
CA GLU A 123 6.95 -32.43 17.05
C GLU A 123 7.44 -31.16 16.34
N CYS A 124 6.60 -30.52 15.53
CA CYS A 124 6.93 -29.25 14.87
C CYS A 124 7.09 -28.14 15.90
N LEU A 125 6.22 -28.12 16.91
CA LEU A 125 6.27 -27.17 18.03
C LEU A 125 7.53 -27.32 18.89
N LYS A 126 7.97 -28.56 19.14
CA LYS A 126 9.20 -28.86 19.89
C LYS A 126 10.46 -28.30 19.22
N LYS A 127 10.49 -28.17 17.88
CA LYS A 127 11.63 -27.58 17.15
C LYS A 127 11.77 -26.08 17.39
N PHE A 128 10.66 -25.38 17.62
CA PHE A 128 10.66 -23.94 17.87
C PHE A 128 10.78 -23.62 19.36
N CYS A 129 10.08 -24.32 20.27
CA CYS A 129 10.06 -24.00 21.71
C CYS A 129 11.40 -24.19 22.47
N ALA A 130 12.41 -24.82 21.85
CA ALA A 130 13.64 -25.22 22.52
C ALA A 130 14.80 -24.21 22.34
N ASN A 131 14.63 -22.93 22.70
CA ASN A 131 15.72 -21.93 22.83
C ASN A 131 16.67 -21.76 21.61
N SER A 132 16.25 -22.10 20.39
CA SER A 132 17.15 -22.19 19.23
C SER A 132 17.30 -20.89 18.43
N TYR A 133 16.55 -19.84 18.77
CA TYR A 133 16.43 -18.65 17.92
C TYR A 133 17.11 -17.43 18.53
N SER A 134 17.86 -16.71 17.69
CA SER A 134 18.36 -15.38 18.03
C SER A 134 17.33 -14.33 17.63
N LEU A 135 17.09 -13.35 18.51
CA LEU A 135 16.44 -12.12 18.11
C LEU A 135 17.32 -11.46 17.04
N ASN A 136 16.70 -11.04 15.95
CA ASN A 136 17.44 -10.30 14.94
C ASN A 136 17.81 -8.92 15.50
N SER A 137 19.11 -8.66 15.62
CA SER A 137 19.64 -7.35 16.04
C SER A 137 20.21 -6.55 14.87
N GLY A 138 20.29 -7.12 13.66
CA GLY A 138 20.90 -6.51 12.48
C GLY A 138 19.93 -6.32 11.32
N PHE A 139 19.94 -5.13 10.72
CA PHE A 139 19.08 -4.82 9.56
C PHE A 139 19.37 -5.76 8.38
N ARG A 140 20.65 -5.99 8.07
CA ARG A 140 21.07 -6.82 6.94
C ARG A 140 20.71 -8.29 7.13
N GLU A 141 21.05 -8.86 8.28
CA GLU A 141 20.78 -10.26 8.59
C GLU A 141 19.28 -10.56 8.62
N GLY A 142 18.48 -9.59 9.09
CA GLY A 142 17.02 -9.67 9.03
C GLY A 142 16.48 -9.74 7.62
N ASN A 143 16.95 -8.86 6.73
CA ASN A 143 16.53 -8.86 5.33
C ASN A 143 16.95 -10.14 4.61
N GLU A 144 18.19 -10.61 4.81
CA GLU A 144 18.67 -11.88 4.25
C GLU A 144 17.82 -13.06 4.74
N ALA A 145 17.44 -13.08 6.03
CA ALA A 145 16.57 -14.11 6.59
C ALA A 145 15.15 -14.06 6.03
N MET A 146 14.60 -12.85 5.83
CA MET A 146 13.29 -12.62 5.22
C MET A 146 13.26 -13.10 3.76
N ASP A 147 14.29 -12.78 2.97
CA ASP A 147 14.41 -13.22 1.58
C ASP A 147 14.50 -14.75 1.47
N GLU A 148 15.32 -15.38 2.33
CA GLU A 148 15.42 -16.83 2.41
C GLU A 148 14.08 -17.46 2.78
N PHE A 149 13.41 -16.93 3.80
CA PHE A 149 12.11 -17.41 4.27
C PHE A 149 11.06 -17.37 3.17
N CYS A 150 10.94 -16.25 2.47
CA CYS A 150 9.93 -16.13 1.42
C CYS A 150 10.19 -17.07 0.24
N ASN A 151 11.45 -17.22 -0.17
CA ASN A 151 11.82 -18.20 -1.20
C ASN A 151 11.48 -19.64 -0.78
N ASN A 152 11.72 -19.97 0.49
CA ASN A 152 11.40 -21.28 1.06
C ASN A 152 9.88 -21.51 1.18
N ALA A 153 9.11 -20.46 1.52
CA ALA A 153 7.66 -20.55 1.67
C ALA A 153 6.99 -20.86 0.32
N LEU A 154 7.46 -20.19 -0.74
CA LEU A 154 6.95 -20.36 -2.11
C LEU A 154 7.35 -21.69 -2.75
N THR A 155 8.40 -22.34 -2.24
CA THR A 155 8.92 -23.63 -2.76
C THR A 155 8.48 -24.85 -1.94
N GLY A 156 7.76 -24.65 -0.82
CA GLY A 156 7.23 -25.72 0.02
C GLY A 156 8.28 -26.41 0.91
N ASN A 157 9.23 -25.65 1.45
CA ASN A 157 10.30 -26.19 2.30
C ASN A 157 9.77 -26.64 3.68
N GLU A 158 10.16 -27.84 4.14
CA GLU A 158 9.80 -28.44 5.44
C GLU A 158 10.22 -27.61 6.68
N LYS A 159 11.07 -26.60 6.50
CA LYS A 159 11.51 -25.70 7.57
C LYS A 159 10.49 -24.61 7.93
N ILE A 160 9.42 -24.47 7.15
CA ILE A 160 8.35 -23.49 7.39
C ILE A 160 7.09 -24.21 7.81
N ILE A 161 6.57 -23.84 8.97
CA ILE A 161 5.27 -24.25 9.45
C ILE A 161 4.24 -23.28 8.86
N SER A 162 3.26 -23.82 8.14
CA SER A 162 2.09 -23.09 7.69
C SER A 162 0.91 -23.40 8.60
N LEU A 163 0.28 -22.37 9.15
CA LEU A 163 -0.90 -22.47 10.03
C LEU A 163 -2.11 -21.90 9.29
N PRO A 164 -2.97 -22.74 8.69
CA PRO A 164 -4.19 -22.28 8.05
C PRO A 164 -5.13 -21.65 9.09
N LEU A 165 -5.57 -20.42 8.85
CA LEU A 165 -6.42 -19.67 9.77
C LEU A 165 -7.88 -19.75 9.31
N SER A 166 -8.75 -20.24 10.18
CA SER A 166 -10.20 -20.23 9.96
C SER A 166 -10.80 -18.98 10.59
N VAL A 167 -11.57 -18.22 9.81
CA VAL A 167 -12.32 -17.05 10.29
C VAL A 167 -13.60 -17.51 10.99
N ILE A 168 -13.76 -17.11 12.26
CA ILE A 168 -14.95 -17.40 13.08
C ILE A 168 -15.94 -16.24 12.97
N ASP A 169 -15.43 -15.02 13.07
CA ASP A 169 -16.21 -13.79 13.10
C ASP A 169 -15.39 -12.67 12.47
N LYS A 170 -16.06 -11.74 11.81
CA LYS A 170 -15.42 -10.59 11.15
C LYS A 170 -16.11 -9.30 11.56
N LYS A 171 -15.31 -8.28 11.82
CA LYS A 171 -15.77 -6.93 12.13
C LYS A 171 -15.02 -5.94 11.28
N SER A 172 -15.74 -5.15 10.50
CA SER A 172 -15.21 -3.97 9.84
C SER A 172 -15.24 -2.79 10.80
N TYR A 173 -14.37 -1.82 10.54
CA TYR A 173 -14.39 -0.55 11.23
C TYR A 173 -14.69 0.56 10.24
N LEU A 174 -15.43 1.55 10.74
CA LEU A 174 -15.51 2.85 10.13
C LEU A 174 -14.14 3.51 10.32
N ALA A 175 -13.37 3.57 9.24
CA ALA A 175 -12.08 4.24 9.25
C ALA A 175 -12.34 5.74 9.22
N SER A 176 -11.95 6.43 10.29
CA SER A 176 -12.12 7.87 10.45
C SER A 176 -10.80 8.63 10.37
N VAL A 177 -10.60 9.48 9.36
CA VAL A 177 -9.47 10.43 9.35
C VAL A 177 -9.93 11.72 10.04
N HIS A 178 -9.24 12.11 11.11
CA HIS A 178 -9.49 13.40 11.77
C HIS A 178 -8.77 14.52 11.00
N GLU A 179 -9.52 15.49 10.49
CA GLU A 179 -8.95 16.74 9.99
C GLU A 179 -8.69 17.73 11.15
N PRO A 180 -7.69 18.62 11.03
CA PRO A 180 -7.48 19.71 11.99
C PRO A 180 -8.64 20.72 12.10
N ASN A 181 -9.64 20.65 11.20
CA ASN A 181 -10.83 21.51 11.16
C ASN A 181 -12.11 20.67 10.98
N ASP A 182 -12.47 19.88 12.00
CA ASP A 182 -13.78 19.26 12.28
C ASP A 182 -14.47 18.32 11.27
N THR A 183 -13.98 18.13 10.04
CA THR A 183 -14.51 17.09 9.15
C THR A 183 -13.84 15.74 9.44
N VAL A 184 -14.51 14.89 10.22
CA VAL A 184 -14.14 13.47 10.35
C VAL A 184 -14.61 12.75 9.09
N LEU A 185 -13.67 12.34 8.24
CA LEU A 185 -14.01 11.58 7.05
C LEU A 185 -14.06 10.10 7.44
N THR A 186 -15.27 9.58 7.47
CA THR A 186 -15.59 8.23 7.90
C THR A 186 -15.99 7.38 6.71
N TYR A 187 -15.28 6.28 6.44
CA TYR A 187 -15.70 5.30 5.44
C TYR A 187 -15.79 3.91 6.06
N GLU A 188 -16.86 3.18 5.72
CA GLU A 188 -17.07 1.83 6.23
C GLU A 188 -16.46 0.83 5.26
N PHE A 189 -15.39 0.17 5.68
CA PHE A 189 -14.65 -0.78 4.86
C PHE A 189 -15.52 -1.90 4.22
N SER A 190 -16.68 -2.20 4.82
CA SER A 190 -17.59 -3.27 4.41
C SER A 190 -18.82 -2.85 3.63
N VAL A 191 -19.20 -1.57 3.67
CA VAL A 191 -20.51 -1.11 3.19
C VAL A 191 -20.30 0.11 2.29
N SER A 192 -20.57 -0.06 0.99
CA SER A 192 -20.54 1.01 -0.01
C SER A 192 -21.80 1.90 0.02
N GLU A 193 -22.44 2.08 1.19
CA GLU A 193 -23.74 2.77 1.30
C GLU A 193 -23.65 4.27 0.96
N ASN A 194 -22.44 4.87 0.97
CA ASN A 194 -22.24 6.30 0.67
C ASN A 194 -21.38 6.62 -0.58
N GLY A 195 -20.97 5.64 -1.38
CA GLY A 195 -20.19 5.96 -2.57
C GLY A 195 -19.25 4.84 -2.97
N SER A 196 -19.09 4.67 -4.28
CA SER A 196 -18.19 3.69 -4.89
C SER A 196 -16.78 3.70 -4.28
N GLU A 197 -16.05 2.58 -4.32
CA GLU A 197 -14.61 2.49 -3.93
C GLU A 197 -13.74 3.61 -4.56
N GLY A 198 -14.22 4.25 -5.65
CA GLY A 198 -13.65 5.47 -6.21
C GLY A 198 -13.60 6.64 -5.23
N TYR A 199 -14.74 6.97 -4.61
CA TYR A 199 -14.85 8.07 -3.66
C TYR A 199 -13.96 7.83 -2.43
N GLU A 200 -13.93 6.61 -1.90
CA GLU A 200 -13.04 6.25 -0.78
C GLU A 200 -11.57 6.51 -1.13
N GLN A 201 -11.14 6.07 -2.32
CA GLN A 201 -9.78 6.27 -2.77
C GLN A 201 -9.45 7.76 -2.94
N GLU A 202 -10.37 8.55 -3.51
CA GLU A 202 -10.21 9.99 -3.66
C GLU A 202 -10.10 10.68 -2.30
N ALA A 203 -10.97 10.36 -1.34
CA ALA A 203 -10.93 10.91 0.01
C ALA A 203 -9.60 10.59 0.72
N LEU A 204 -9.10 9.34 0.60
CA LEU A 204 -7.81 8.94 1.16
C LEU A 204 -6.65 9.73 0.54
N ILE A 205 -6.64 9.91 -0.78
CA ILE A 205 -5.62 10.72 -1.46
C ILE A 205 -5.67 12.16 -0.95
N TYR A 206 -6.86 12.75 -0.87
CA TYR A 206 -7.06 14.12 -0.39
C TYR A 206 -6.49 14.30 1.02
N HIS A 207 -6.83 13.41 1.94
CA HIS A 207 -6.29 13.46 3.30
C HIS A 207 -4.79 13.30 3.40
N ALA A 208 -4.24 12.33 2.67
CA ALA A 208 -2.80 12.10 2.68
C ALA A 208 -2.06 13.38 2.26
N LEU A 209 -2.56 14.06 1.22
CA LEU A 209 -1.98 15.30 0.72
C LEU A 209 -2.14 16.48 1.69
N ARG A 210 -3.23 16.54 2.45
CA ARG A 210 -3.47 17.57 3.48
C ARG A 210 -2.52 17.48 4.68
N GLN A 211 -1.76 16.39 4.81
CA GLN A 211 -0.65 16.30 5.76
C GLN A 211 0.59 17.06 5.30
N VAL A 212 0.70 17.37 4.00
CA VAL A 212 1.82 18.11 3.38
C VAL A 212 1.41 19.52 2.99
N PHE A 213 0.20 19.66 2.44
CA PHE A 213 -0.33 20.88 1.85
C PHE A 213 -1.40 21.54 2.70
N SER A 214 -1.40 22.88 2.67
CA SER A 214 -2.37 23.70 3.41
C SER A 214 -3.78 23.54 2.81
N PRO A 215 -4.85 23.76 3.59
CA PRO A 215 -6.23 23.59 3.10
C PRO A 215 -6.53 24.38 1.84
N GLU A 216 -5.97 25.58 1.74
CA GLU A 216 -6.19 26.52 0.65
C GLU A 216 -5.43 26.14 -0.64
N GLU A 217 -4.55 25.13 -0.56
CA GLU A 217 -3.75 24.66 -1.69
C GLU A 217 -4.30 23.38 -2.32
N VAL A 218 -5.23 22.67 -1.65
CA VAL A 218 -5.74 21.37 -2.09
C VAL A 218 -7.23 21.48 -2.40
N PHE A 219 -7.60 21.20 -3.65
CA PHE A 219 -8.97 21.28 -4.14
C PHE A 219 -9.47 19.86 -4.46
N PHE A 220 -10.59 19.46 -3.85
CA PHE A 220 -11.25 18.17 -4.07
C PHE A 220 -12.31 18.29 -5.18
N SER A 221 -12.18 17.50 -6.24
CA SER A 221 -13.04 17.52 -7.44
C SER A 221 -13.38 18.93 -7.96
N PRO A 222 -12.39 19.82 -8.20
CA PRO A 222 -12.67 21.15 -8.74
C PRO A 222 -13.27 21.08 -10.14
N ASP A 223 -14.25 21.94 -10.39
CA ASP A 223 -14.93 22.04 -11.67
C ASP A 223 -14.35 23.17 -12.54
N ILE A 224 -14.53 23.05 -13.85
CA ILE A 224 -14.34 24.13 -14.80
C ILE A 224 -15.62 24.33 -15.62
N ILE A 225 -15.74 25.51 -16.23
CA ILE A 225 -16.80 25.81 -17.19
C ILE A 225 -16.20 25.69 -18.59
N GLU A 226 -16.67 24.70 -19.36
CA GLU A 226 -16.27 24.50 -20.75
C GLU A 226 -17.50 24.76 -21.64
N GLY A 227 -17.53 25.95 -22.26
CA GLY A 227 -18.73 26.45 -22.94
C GLY A 227 -19.88 26.68 -21.96
N ASN A 228 -20.97 25.92 -22.11
CA ASN A 228 -22.16 26.01 -21.25
C ASN A 228 -22.27 24.86 -20.23
N LYS A 229 -21.23 24.02 -20.11
CA LYS A 229 -21.26 22.85 -19.23
C LYS A 229 -20.23 22.98 -18.11
N LYS A 230 -20.69 22.67 -16.89
CA LYS A 230 -19.82 22.42 -15.74
C LYS A 230 -19.25 21.01 -15.87
N ARG A 231 -17.93 20.87 -15.75
CA ARG A 231 -17.24 19.60 -15.85
C ARG A 231 -16.13 19.55 -14.80
N GLU A 232 -16.00 18.41 -14.14
CA GLU A 232 -14.89 18.13 -13.24
C GLU A 232 -13.57 18.16 -14.00
N LEU A 233 -12.61 18.93 -13.49
CA LEU A 233 -11.28 19.07 -14.07
C LEU A 233 -10.43 17.82 -13.80
N VAL A 234 -10.33 17.46 -12.52
CA VAL A 234 -9.61 16.31 -11.97
C VAL A 234 -10.16 15.98 -10.60
N ASP A 235 -9.90 14.77 -10.12
CA ASP A 235 -10.39 14.36 -8.80
C ASP A 235 -9.72 15.15 -7.67
N ILE A 236 -8.42 15.48 -7.79
CA ILE A 236 -7.72 16.37 -6.83
C ILE A 236 -6.76 17.31 -7.57
N LEU A 237 -6.74 18.57 -7.19
CA LEU A 237 -5.78 19.57 -7.68
C LEU A 237 -5.01 20.19 -6.52
N ILE A 238 -3.69 20.33 -6.66
CA ILE A 238 -2.83 21.06 -5.72
C ILE A 238 -2.23 22.27 -6.42
N VAL A 239 -2.29 23.42 -5.77
CA VAL A 239 -1.76 24.69 -6.30
C VAL A 239 -0.90 25.36 -5.23
N GLU A 240 0.42 25.27 -5.35
CA GLU A 240 1.40 25.84 -4.40
C GLU A 240 2.45 26.67 -5.14
N ASN A 241 2.57 27.97 -4.84
CA ASN A 241 3.45 28.98 -5.48
C ASN A 241 3.86 28.78 -6.95
N ASP A 242 4.88 27.96 -7.23
CA ASP A 242 5.46 27.72 -8.56
C ASP A 242 5.01 26.39 -9.21
N TYR A 243 4.16 25.64 -8.52
CA TYR A 243 3.77 24.28 -8.82
C TYR A 243 2.26 24.11 -8.93
N VAL A 244 1.87 23.19 -9.82
CA VAL A 244 0.53 22.63 -9.92
C VAL A 244 0.67 21.11 -10.02
N LEU A 245 -0.09 20.37 -9.23
CA LEU A 245 -0.23 18.93 -9.34
C LEU A 245 -1.70 18.57 -9.56
N SER A 246 -2.01 17.98 -10.69
CA SER A 246 -3.35 17.42 -10.94
C SER A 246 -3.32 15.91 -10.72
N ILE A 247 -4.30 15.36 -10.01
CA ILE A 247 -4.35 13.95 -9.67
C ILE A 247 -5.64 13.35 -10.19
N GLN A 248 -5.50 12.28 -10.97
CA GLN A 248 -6.60 11.44 -11.42
C GLN A 248 -6.50 10.08 -10.72
N SER A 249 -7.46 9.80 -9.86
CA SER A 249 -7.70 8.55 -9.19
C SER A 249 -8.50 7.58 -10.07
N LYS A 250 -8.16 6.29 -9.99
CA LYS A 250 -8.88 5.19 -10.62
C LYS A 250 -8.93 4.00 -9.67
N ALA A 251 -10.05 3.87 -8.98
CA ALA A 251 -10.28 2.72 -8.11
C ALA A 251 -10.66 1.45 -8.89
N SER A 252 -10.34 0.30 -8.30
CA SER A 252 -10.79 -1.03 -8.70
C SER A 252 -11.87 -1.49 -7.72
N SER A 253 -13.02 -1.98 -8.19
CA SER A 253 -14.10 -2.50 -7.34
C SER A 253 -13.78 -3.90 -6.82
N LEU A 254 -12.79 -4.02 -5.93
CA LEU A 254 -12.19 -5.30 -5.57
C LEU A 254 -13.15 -6.19 -4.76
N ILE A 255 -14.03 -5.61 -3.94
CA ILE A 255 -14.99 -6.39 -3.15
C ILE A 255 -16.03 -7.03 -4.07
N GLU A 256 -16.59 -6.26 -5.02
CA GLU A 256 -17.60 -6.75 -5.95
C GLU A 256 -17.04 -7.78 -6.95
N MET A 257 -15.76 -7.64 -7.31
CA MET A 257 -15.12 -8.47 -8.33
C MET A 257 -14.72 -9.86 -7.82
N GLY A 258 -14.49 -10.04 -6.51
CA GLY A 258 -13.94 -11.26 -5.93
C GLY A 258 -12.51 -11.57 -6.39
N LEU A 259 -11.99 -12.73 -5.99
CA LEU A 259 -10.61 -13.16 -6.33
C LEU A 259 -10.43 -13.34 -7.84
N LYS A 260 -9.28 -12.90 -8.36
CA LYS A 260 -8.91 -12.98 -9.78
C LYS A 260 -7.56 -13.68 -9.94
N SER A 261 -7.27 -14.16 -11.14
CA SER A 261 -5.90 -14.56 -11.49
C SER A 261 -5.00 -13.34 -11.64
N HIS A 262 -3.70 -13.55 -11.49
CA HIS A 262 -2.67 -12.53 -11.63
C HIS A 262 -2.76 -11.80 -12.97
N GLU A 263 -2.91 -12.53 -14.08
CA GLU A 263 -3.03 -11.96 -15.42
C GLU A 263 -4.23 -11.00 -15.56
N LYS A 264 -5.38 -11.36 -14.96
CA LYS A 264 -6.59 -10.55 -14.97
C LYS A 264 -6.41 -9.27 -14.14
N LEU A 265 -5.75 -9.37 -12.99
CA LEU A 265 -5.39 -8.20 -12.17
C LEU A 265 -4.46 -7.26 -12.94
N CYS A 266 -3.38 -7.79 -13.53
CA CYS A 266 -2.45 -7.01 -14.35
C CYS A 266 -3.15 -6.29 -15.51
N SER A 267 -4.05 -6.98 -16.20
CA SER A 267 -4.83 -6.40 -17.30
C SER A 267 -5.79 -5.30 -16.84
N MET A 268 -6.43 -5.49 -15.69
CA MET A 268 -7.32 -4.50 -15.08
C MET A 268 -6.56 -3.24 -14.67
N TYR A 269 -5.47 -3.37 -13.90
CA TYR A 269 -4.69 -2.23 -13.45
C TYR A 269 -4.06 -1.47 -14.60
N LYS A 270 -3.55 -2.19 -15.62
CA LYS A 270 -3.10 -1.58 -16.88
C LYS A 270 -4.20 -0.75 -17.54
N LYS A 271 -5.42 -1.31 -17.68
CA LYS A 271 -6.55 -0.59 -18.26
C LYS A 271 -6.89 0.68 -17.45
N LYS A 272 -6.92 0.59 -16.12
CA LYS A 272 -7.22 1.72 -15.23
C LYS A 272 -6.17 2.82 -15.34
N ALA A 273 -4.89 2.46 -15.37
CA ALA A 273 -3.79 3.42 -15.58
C ALA A 273 -3.94 4.16 -16.92
N LEU A 274 -4.20 3.42 -18.01
CA LEU A 274 -4.41 4.00 -19.34
C LEU A 274 -5.63 4.93 -19.40
N GLN A 275 -6.73 4.57 -18.73
CA GLN A 275 -7.91 5.43 -18.61
C GLN A 275 -7.60 6.73 -17.86
N GLY A 276 -6.86 6.66 -16.76
CA GLY A 276 -6.43 7.85 -16.02
C GLY A 276 -5.51 8.75 -16.86
N ILE A 277 -4.57 8.15 -17.61
CA ILE A 277 -3.72 8.89 -18.54
C ILE A 277 -4.56 9.59 -19.60
N ASP A 278 -5.55 8.91 -20.17
CA ASP A 278 -6.43 9.49 -21.20
C ASP A 278 -7.19 10.71 -20.70
N GLN A 279 -7.70 10.67 -19.46
CA GLN A 279 -8.32 11.84 -18.83
C GLN A 279 -7.33 12.98 -18.62
N VAL A 280 -6.12 12.68 -18.14
CA VAL A 280 -5.03 13.67 -18.00
C VAL A 280 -4.69 14.32 -19.35
N LYS A 281 -4.84 13.64 -20.50
CA LYS A 281 -4.61 14.24 -21.83
C LYS A 281 -5.47 15.47 -22.07
N GLY A 282 -6.70 15.50 -21.54
CA GLY A 282 -7.62 16.63 -21.62
C GLY A 282 -7.28 17.75 -20.65
N VAL A 283 -6.69 17.43 -19.50
CA VAL A 283 -6.32 18.39 -18.44
C VAL A 283 -5.06 19.19 -18.78
N ILE A 284 -4.07 18.56 -19.42
CA ILE A 284 -2.79 19.19 -19.80
C ILE A 284 -2.96 20.57 -20.48
N PRO A 285 -3.75 20.71 -21.58
CA PRO A 285 -3.89 22.01 -22.23
C PRO A 285 -4.58 23.07 -21.36
N ILE A 286 -5.44 22.66 -20.42
CA ILE A 286 -6.14 23.57 -19.51
C ILE A 286 -5.14 24.15 -18.49
N LEU A 287 -4.37 23.30 -17.82
CA LEU A 287 -3.41 23.73 -16.79
C LEU A 287 -2.16 24.39 -17.35
N ASN A 288 -1.89 24.25 -18.65
CA ASN A 288 -0.84 25.00 -19.34
C ASN A 288 -1.19 26.48 -19.57
N ASN A 289 -2.40 26.91 -19.20
CA ASN A 289 -2.88 28.27 -19.29
C ASN A 289 -3.41 28.75 -17.93
N ASP A 290 -3.76 30.03 -17.85
CA ASP A 290 -4.56 30.53 -16.74
C ASP A 290 -5.96 29.93 -16.82
N VAL A 291 -6.45 29.35 -15.73
CA VAL A 291 -7.77 28.70 -15.66
C VAL A 291 -8.53 29.16 -14.43
N VAL A 292 -9.82 29.42 -14.58
CA VAL A 292 -10.73 29.63 -13.45
C VAL A 292 -11.37 28.30 -13.11
N ILE A 293 -11.17 27.85 -11.88
CA ILE A 293 -11.85 26.67 -11.33
C ILE A 293 -12.99 27.13 -10.42
N ASN A 294 -14.03 26.31 -10.30
CA ASN A 294 -15.08 26.43 -9.32
C ASN A 294 -14.91 25.34 -8.25
N TYR A 295 -14.77 25.76 -6.99
CA TYR A 295 -14.62 24.87 -5.85
C TYR A 295 -15.41 25.45 -4.67
N ASP A 296 -16.26 24.64 -4.04
CA ASP A 296 -17.18 25.06 -2.97
C ASP A 296 -18.01 26.32 -3.30
N GLY A 297 -18.44 26.42 -4.57
CA GLY A 297 -19.22 27.55 -5.06
C GLY A 297 -18.42 28.85 -5.22
N ARG A 298 -17.09 28.80 -5.10
CA ARG A 298 -16.19 29.95 -5.30
C ARG A 298 -15.38 29.77 -6.56
N GLU A 299 -15.21 30.86 -7.30
CA GLU A 299 -14.30 30.90 -8.43
C GLU A 299 -12.87 31.22 -7.95
N CYS A 300 -11.91 30.43 -8.42
CA CYS A 300 -10.49 30.57 -8.09
C CYS A 300 -9.67 30.62 -9.38
N LEU A 301 -8.91 31.70 -9.59
CA LEU A 301 -8.00 31.82 -10.73
C LEU A 301 -6.68 31.10 -10.44
N ILE A 302 -6.41 30.05 -11.19
CA ILE A 302 -5.14 29.35 -11.19
C ILE A 302 -4.31 29.90 -12.35
N LYS A 303 -3.26 30.67 -12.02
CA LYS A 303 -2.32 31.17 -13.02
C LYS A 303 -1.42 30.04 -13.52
N ARG A 304 -1.00 30.12 -14.78
CA ARG A 304 0.00 29.23 -15.36
C ARG A 304 1.29 29.24 -14.52
N ARG A 305 1.84 28.06 -14.27
CA ARG A 305 3.08 27.88 -13.48
C ARG A 305 4.15 27.09 -14.22
N LYS A 306 5.37 27.15 -13.70
CA LYS A 306 6.54 26.46 -14.31
C LYS A 306 6.54 24.96 -14.00
N GLY A 307 6.13 24.57 -12.79
CA GLY A 307 6.15 23.19 -12.33
C GLY A 307 4.78 22.52 -12.42
N ILE A 308 4.35 22.11 -13.60
CA ILE A 308 3.09 21.37 -13.78
C ILE A 308 3.38 19.88 -13.82
N TYR A 309 2.75 19.13 -12.92
CA TYR A 309 2.81 17.68 -12.84
C TYR A 309 1.41 17.09 -12.89
N HIS A 310 1.31 15.89 -13.44
CA HIS A 310 0.08 15.11 -13.46
C HIS A 310 0.36 13.74 -12.88
N LEU A 311 -0.50 13.28 -11.98
CA LEU A 311 -0.36 12.00 -11.32
C LEU A 311 -1.61 11.16 -11.54
N VAL A 312 -1.43 9.94 -12.01
CA VAL A 312 -2.50 8.95 -12.07
C VAL A 312 -2.31 7.98 -10.90
N ILE A 313 -3.29 7.93 -10.02
CA ILE A 313 -3.32 7.03 -8.88
C ILE A 313 -4.27 5.86 -9.17
N ILE A 314 -3.76 4.65 -9.07
CA ILE A 314 -4.56 3.42 -9.16
C ILE A 314 -4.57 2.69 -7.81
N SER A 315 -5.53 1.81 -7.56
CA SER A 315 -5.61 1.10 -6.27
C SER A 315 -4.36 0.28 -5.96
N ASP A 316 -3.78 -0.36 -6.98
CA ASP A 316 -2.53 -1.12 -6.87
C ASP A 316 -1.76 -1.12 -8.20
N LEU A 317 -0.45 -1.31 -8.14
CA LEU A 317 0.46 -1.35 -9.29
C LEU A 317 0.97 -2.78 -9.54
N VAL A 318 0.06 -3.74 -9.57
CA VAL A 318 0.36 -5.12 -9.99
C VAL A 318 0.41 -5.15 -11.51
N LEU A 319 1.62 -5.12 -12.08
CA LEU A 319 1.84 -5.12 -13.53
C LEU A 319 2.97 -6.08 -13.92
N GLU A 320 2.80 -6.69 -15.09
CA GLU A 320 3.91 -7.31 -15.81
C GLU A 320 4.71 -6.26 -16.58
N LYS A 321 5.95 -6.63 -16.96
CA LYS A 321 6.87 -5.76 -17.69
C LYS A 321 6.23 -5.14 -18.95
N GLU A 322 5.56 -5.95 -19.77
CA GLU A 322 4.89 -5.47 -21.00
C GLU A 322 3.79 -4.44 -20.68
N GLY A 323 3.04 -4.66 -19.60
CA GLY A 323 2.01 -3.74 -19.14
C GLY A 323 2.61 -2.40 -18.71
N ALA A 324 3.70 -2.43 -17.95
CA ALA A 324 4.43 -1.24 -17.53
C ALA A 324 5.05 -0.49 -18.72
N GLU A 325 5.61 -1.20 -19.70
CA GLU A 325 6.16 -0.60 -20.93
C GLU A 325 5.08 0.11 -21.75
N LYS A 326 3.90 -0.50 -21.91
CA LYS A 326 2.77 0.13 -22.61
C LYS A 326 2.34 1.44 -21.95
N ILE A 327 2.24 1.45 -20.63
CA ILE A 327 1.88 2.66 -19.88
C ILE A 327 2.98 3.72 -20.00
N TYR A 328 4.26 3.32 -19.88
CA TYR A 328 5.39 4.21 -20.06
C TYR A 328 5.39 4.86 -21.46
N ASN A 329 5.12 4.09 -22.52
CA ASN A 329 5.09 4.62 -23.88
C ASN A 329 4.03 5.73 -24.04
N GLU A 330 2.84 5.57 -23.45
CA GLU A 330 1.81 6.62 -23.44
C GLU A 330 2.28 7.90 -22.70
N ILE A 331 2.98 7.74 -21.56
CA ILE A 331 3.57 8.87 -20.84
C ILE A 331 4.66 9.56 -21.68
N SER A 332 5.54 8.78 -22.32
CA SER A 332 6.60 9.31 -23.19
C SER A 332 6.01 10.12 -24.35
N ASN A 333 4.94 9.61 -24.96
CA ASN A 333 4.23 10.31 -26.04
C ASN A 333 3.66 11.66 -25.57
N LEU A 334 3.14 11.76 -24.34
CA LEU A 334 2.64 13.02 -23.78
C LEU A 334 3.75 14.00 -23.46
N LYS A 335 4.90 13.52 -22.99
CA LYS A 335 6.09 14.35 -22.82
C LYS A 335 6.56 14.92 -24.17
N GLU A 336 6.69 14.08 -25.19
CA GLU A 336 7.19 14.48 -26.51
C GLU A 336 6.24 15.44 -27.22
N SER A 337 4.93 15.20 -27.15
CA SER A 337 3.92 16.00 -27.85
C SER A 337 3.50 17.27 -27.10
N LYS A 338 3.48 17.26 -25.75
CA LYS A 338 2.92 18.34 -24.94
C LYS A 338 3.86 18.87 -23.85
N GLY A 339 5.07 18.34 -23.72
CA GLY A 339 6.01 18.69 -22.64
C GLY A 339 5.51 18.31 -21.24
N ALA A 340 4.49 17.44 -21.15
CA ALA A 340 3.80 17.13 -19.90
C ALA A 340 4.62 16.18 -19.02
N LYS A 341 4.63 16.45 -17.71
CA LYS A 341 5.23 15.58 -16.70
C LYS A 341 4.14 14.70 -16.07
N VAL A 342 3.99 13.48 -16.59
CA VAL A 342 2.99 12.53 -16.11
C VAL A 342 3.67 11.39 -15.36
N LEU A 343 3.11 11.01 -14.22
CA LEU A 343 3.53 9.86 -13.41
C LEU A 343 2.32 8.97 -13.12
N VAL A 344 2.58 7.69 -12.87
CA VAL A 344 1.60 6.70 -12.42
C VAL A 344 2.15 6.04 -11.17
N MET A 345 1.35 5.92 -10.12
CA MET A 345 1.70 5.13 -8.92
C MET A 345 0.44 4.54 -8.27
N SER A 346 0.61 3.60 -7.35
CA SER A 346 -0.49 3.10 -6.53
C SER A 346 -0.85 4.10 -5.41
N LEU A 347 -2.03 3.95 -4.82
CA LEU A 347 -2.43 4.69 -3.60
C LEU A 347 -1.38 4.52 -2.49
N GLU A 348 -0.97 3.28 -2.26
CA GLU A 348 0.08 2.97 -1.30
C GLU A 348 1.42 3.64 -1.64
N GLY A 349 1.78 3.65 -2.92
CA GLY A 349 2.97 4.36 -3.41
C GLY A 349 2.92 5.85 -3.08
N LEU A 350 1.76 6.49 -3.21
CA LEU A 350 1.58 7.89 -2.81
C LEU A 350 1.75 8.10 -1.30
N VAL A 351 1.17 7.22 -0.46
CA VAL A 351 1.30 7.32 1.00
C VAL A 351 2.76 7.20 1.42
N ASN A 352 3.47 6.22 0.85
CA ASN A 352 4.90 6.06 1.10
C ASN A 352 5.69 7.30 0.61
N PHE A 353 5.38 7.80 -0.58
CA PHE A 353 6.00 9.00 -1.14
C PHE A 353 5.81 10.24 -0.22
N ILE A 354 4.62 10.43 0.34
CA ILE A 354 4.31 11.49 1.31
C ILE A 354 5.13 11.32 2.60
N ARG A 355 5.21 10.10 3.15
CA ARG A 355 6.02 9.82 4.34
C ARG A 355 7.50 10.11 4.12
N LEU A 356 8.05 9.65 3.00
CA LEU A 356 9.45 9.87 2.63
C LEU A 356 9.77 11.35 2.37
N SER A 357 8.76 12.14 1.95
CA SER A 357 8.88 13.59 1.88
C SER A 357 8.95 14.27 3.25
N ARG A 358 8.80 13.51 4.35
CA ARG A 358 8.79 14.00 5.74
C ARG A 358 7.78 15.12 5.97
N LEU A 359 6.62 14.99 5.31
CA LEU A 359 5.55 15.98 5.33
C LEU A 359 6.00 17.40 4.92
N ASN A 360 7.03 17.49 4.09
CA ASN A 360 7.64 18.75 3.70
C ASN A 360 7.38 19.05 2.21
N LYS A 361 6.67 20.14 1.91
CA LYS A 361 6.32 20.57 0.54
C LYS A 361 7.52 20.63 -0.40
N ARG A 362 8.64 21.23 0.04
CA ARG A 362 9.86 21.34 -0.77
C ARG A 362 10.44 19.98 -1.10
N MET A 363 10.48 19.08 -0.11
CA MET A 363 10.95 17.70 -0.32
C MET A 363 10.00 16.94 -1.26
N PHE A 364 8.68 17.07 -1.07
CA PHE A 364 7.66 16.44 -1.92
C PHE A 364 7.87 16.81 -3.40
N TRP A 365 8.00 18.10 -3.72
CA TRP A 365 8.25 18.55 -5.09
C TRP A 365 9.60 18.10 -5.64
N ALA A 366 10.66 18.13 -4.83
CA ALA A 366 11.99 17.68 -5.24
C ALA A 366 11.99 16.18 -5.56
N MET A 367 11.34 15.37 -4.73
CA MET A 367 11.17 13.94 -4.95
C MET A 367 10.31 13.65 -6.19
N LEU A 368 9.28 14.46 -6.45
CA LEU A 368 8.39 14.25 -7.60
C LEU A 368 9.15 14.47 -8.90
N GLU A 369 9.95 15.52 -8.96
CA GLU A 369 10.86 15.81 -10.08
C GLU A 369 11.93 14.72 -10.23
N ALA A 370 12.50 14.23 -9.12
CA ALA A 370 13.49 13.15 -9.14
C ALA A 370 12.87 11.85 -9.68
N LYS A 371 11.68 11.47 -9.21
CA LYS A 371 10.93 10.29 -9.66
C LYS A 371 10.59 10.39 -11.15
N TYR A 372 10.14 11.56 -11.61
CA TYR A 372 9.90 11.82 -13.03
C TYR A 372 11.17 11.65 -13.87
N LYS A 373 12.28 12.29 -13.50
CA LYS A 373 13.56 12.14 -14.20
C LYS A 373 14.03 10.68 -14.22
N PHE A 374 13.88 9.98 -13.12
CA PHE A 374 14.24 8.58 -12.99
C PHE A 374 13.38 7.68 -13.89
N SER A 375 12.07 7.94 -13.98
CA SER A 375 11.14 7.25 -14.88
C SER A 375 11.56 7.36 -16.33
N ILE A 376 11.86 8.58 -16.78
CA ILE A 376 12.33 8.85 -18.15
C ILE A 376 13.67 8.18 -18.41
N LYS A 377 14.64 8.32 -17.49
CA LYS A 377 15.99 7.76 -17.65
C LYS A 377 15.95 6.23 -17.78
N ASN A 378 15.14 5.56 -16.97
CA ASN A 378 15.07 4.10 -16.91
C ASN A 378 13.93 3.51 -17.76
N ARG A 379 13.17 4.34 -18.46
CA ARG A 379 12.04 3.96 -19.32
C ARG A 379 11.01 3.06 -18.64
N THR A 380 10.64 3.40 -17.39
CA THR A 380 9.72 2.58 -16.59
C THR A 380 8.89 3.42 -15.63
N ILE A 381 7.70 2.92 -15.29
CA ILE A 381 6.87 3.44 -14.21
C ILE A 381 7.02 2.66 -12.90
N LEU A 382 7.68 1.48 -12.97
CA LEU A 382 7.89 0.59 -11.82
C LEU A 382 9.06 1.08 -10.98
N ILE A 383 8.81 2.16 -10.23
CA ILE A 383 9.79 2.84 -9.40
C ILE A 383 9.35 2.74 -7.95
N ARG A 384 10.15 2.07 -7.12
CA ARG A 384 9.97 2.02 -5.68
C ARG A 384 10.68 3.19 -5.02
N ASP A 385 10.00 3.76 -4.03
CA ASP A 385 10.55 4.79 -3.17
C ASP A 385 10.99 4.12 -1.87
N ILE A 386 12.27 4.25 -1.52
CA ILE A 386 12.88 3.52 -0.41
C ILE A 386 13.47 4.52 0.56
N ASP A 387 13.20 4.35 1.85
CA ASP A 387 13.91 5.10 2.87
C ASP A 387 15.32 4.54 3.02
N SER A 388 16.33 5.31 2.60
CA SER A 388 17.74 4.99 2.85
C SER A 388 18.29 5.81 4.02
N SER A 389 17.45 6.32 4.92
CA SER A 389 17.87 7.07 6.11
C SER A 389 18.85 6.31 7.02
N GLN A 390 19.11 5.02 6.76
CA GLN A 390 20.20 4.26 7.38
C GLN A 390 21.59 4.50 6.74
N GLU A 391 21.70 5.05 5.53
CA GLU A 391 22.99 5.26 4.83
C GLU A 391 23.24 6.70 4.37
N ASN A 392 22.22 7.51 4.07
CA ASN A 392 22.35 8.95 3.81
C ASN A 392 20.96 9.61 3.92
N ASN A 393 20.89 10.84 4.45
CA ASN A 393 19.68 11.58 4.84
C ASN A 393 18.61 11.88 3.73
N LEU A 394 18.64 11.21 2.58
CA LEU A 394 17.71 11.39 1.45
C LEU A 394 17.14 10.05 1.00
N PRO A 395 15.83 9.94 0.71
CA PRO A 395 15.24 8.71 0.16
C PRO A 395 15.83 8.33 -1.21
N LEU A 396 15.98 7.04 -1.47
CA LEU A 396 16.48 6.48 -2.72
C LEU A 396 15.34 6.03 -3.64
N LEU A 397 15.58 6.10 -4.95
CA LEU A 397 14.70 5.58 -5.99
C LEU A 397 15.34 4.35 -6.63
N ALA A 398 14.59 3.25 -6.70
CA ALA A 398 15.04 2.00 -7.33
C ALA A 398 13.99 1.46 -8.30
N THR A 399 14.42 0.74 -9.34
CA THR A 399 13.51 -0.02 -10.21
C THR A 399 13.21 -1.39 -9.60
N ASP A 400 12.04 -1.98 -9.91
CA ASP A 400 11.70 -3.35 -9.49
C ASP A 400 12.76 -4.39 -9.90
N GLN A 401 13.50 -4.14 -10.99
CA GLN A 401 14.60 -5.01 -11.43
C GLN A 401 15.77 -5.06 -10.45
N TYR A 402 15.95 -4.04 -9.61
CA TYR A 402 17.05 -3.96 -8.65
C TYR A 402 16.71 -4.56 -7.28
N LEU A 403 15.42 -4.74 -6.95
CA LEU A 403 14.96 -5.12 -5.62
C LEU A 403 13.69 -5.98 -5.69
N SER A 404 13.86 -7.21 -6.15
CA SER A 404 12.81 -8.23 -6.16
C SER A 404 12.29 -8.53 -4.74
N LEU A 405 11.32 -7.76 -4.23
CA LEU A 405 10.39 -8.32 -3.24
C LEU A 405 9.42 -9.25 -3.99
N LEU A 406 9.85 -10.51 -4.06
CA LEU A 406 9.08 -11.73 -3.82
C LEU A 406 7.62 -11.71 -4.29
N ARG A 407 7.44 -11.93 -5.60
CA ARG A 407 6.26 -12.61 -6.15
C ARG A 407 6.74 -13.93 -6.73
N GLY A 408 6.31 -15.04 -6.12
CA GLY A 408 6.72 -16.38 -6.52
C GLY A 408 5.70 -17.03 -7.43
N THR A 409 6.17 -17.68 -8.49
CA THR A 409 5.35 -18.52 -9.38
C THR A 409 5.11 -19.92 -8.80
N GLY A 410 5.00 -20.04 -7.48
CA GLY A 410 4.90 -21.33 -6.78
C GLY A 410 3.49 -21.55 -6.25
N LYS A 411 2.83 -22.63 -6.70
CA LYS A 411 1.70 -23.20 -5.96
C LYS A 411 2.27 -23.94 -4.75
N LEU A 412 1.81 -23.60 -3.54
CA LEU A 412 1.98 -24.48 -2.39
C LEU A 412 1.33 -25.83 -2.72
N LYS A 413 2.07 -26.90 -2.46
CA LYS A 413 1.53 -28.26 -2.50
C LYS A 413 0.88 -28.60 -1.18
#